data_AF-A0AAU7XZU7-F1
#
_entry.id   AF-A0AAU7XZU7-F1
#
_cell.length_a   1.000
_cell.length_b   1.000
_cell.length_c   1.000
_cell.angle_alpha   90.00
_cell.angle_beta   90.00
_cell.angle_gamma   90.00
#
_symmetry.space_group_name_H-M   'P 1'
#
loop_
_entity.id
_entity.type
_entity.pdbx_description
1 polymer ?
#
loop_
_entity_poly.entity_id
_entity_poly.type
_entity_poly.pdbx_seq_one_letter_code
_entity_poly.pdbx_strand_id
1 'polypeptide(L)'
;MKRTLTHSMSWLHTWSGLVFGWLLFAIFLTGTLAVFDKEIDTWLRPEIPAVEVSQVDAARVALGWFALHHPHAEAWNIALPTERSPGLGVSAGEQRRGGGLQLDPRSGERIEARDTAGGLFFFRFHFTLDLPRDIGIWLVGLAAMAMLALLVSGIVIHKKFFKEFFTFRPGKGQRSWLDAHNAAGVLVLPFHLMITYTGLVIFYLIYMPAALDALFDGNREAAFGRGPQGGEQHQGRRPQGQGDGTGHEVVARAELADLGPLLEEATRVLGPVAGLSIRNPGRADARIEVRPVLGNRIELTKGQSMLFDGVTGKVLRMPSESRPAPLTQRVMAGLHFAQFGGYPMRWLYFVCGLVSSAMIATGLVLFTVKRSRRPDAEGALAAAFYRVAEPVNVAVVAGLTLACIGLFWANRLLPVELAQRGHWETRVFFAIWALSLGHAWLRPSLVAWREQLGLAALLCLGLPLASAMTLEVPWAERTRLLLELTACGCGLLLAWTALKVHRKTGQPVATRAARKLAEVN
;
A
#
# COMPACT_ATOMS: atom_id res chain seq x y z
N MET A 1 -39.78 5.03 -25.48
CA MET A 1 -38.48 5.49 -26.03
C MET A 1 -37.41 4.45 -25.74
N LYS A 2 -36.68 3.95 -26.76
CA LYS A 2 -35.56 3.02 -26.55
C LYS A 2 -34.45 3.75 -25.79
N ARG A 3 -33.98 3.19 -24.65
CA ARG A 3 -32.83 3.75 -23.90
C ARG A 3 -31.61 3.74 -24.80
N THR A 4 -30.95 4.89 -24.96
CA THR A 4 -29.69 4.98 -25.71
C THR A 4 -28.55 4.34 -24.89
N LEU A 5 -27.52 3.84 -25.56
CA LEU A 5 -26.34 3.26 -24.90
C LEU A 5 -25.73 4.23 -23.87
N THR A 6 -25.62 5.52 -24.21
CA THR A 6 -25.13 6.56 -23.31
C THR A 6 -25.98 6.72 -22.06
N HIS A 7 -27.32 6.61 -22.17
CA HIS A 7 -28.21 6.66 -21.01
C HIS A 7 -28.01 5.46 -20.09
N SER A 8 -27.90 4.25 -20.65
CA SER A 8 -27.62 3.03 -19.88
C SER A 8 -26.24 3.08 -19.20
N MET A 9 -25.21 3.56 -19.89
CA MET A 9 -23.86 3.72 -19.32
C MET A 9 -23.82 4.80 -18.24
N SER A 10 -24.54 5.91 -18.41
CA SER A 10 -24.67 6.94 -17.36
C SER A 10 -25.34 6.40 -16.10
N TRP A 11 -26.36 5.55 -16.26
CA TRP A 11 -26.98 4.86 -15.13
C TRP A 11 -25.98 3.91 -14.44
N LEU A 12 -25.29 3.06 -15.20
CA LEU A 12 -24.29 2.13 -14.67
C LEU A 12 -23.16 2.87 -13.93
N HIS A 13 -22.65 3.95 -14.53
CA HIS A 13 -21.59 4.77 -13.94
C HIS A 13 -22.04 5.40 -12.61
N THR A 14 -23.25 5.96 -12.59
CA THR A 14 -23.78 6.63 -11.39
C THR A 14 -24.00 5.64 -10.25
N TRP A 15 -24.62 4.49 -10.51
CA TRP A 15 -24.94 3.53 -9.46
C TRP A 15 -23.74 2.73 -8.98
N SER A 16 -22.86 2.30 -9.89
CA SER A 16 -21.62 1.62 -9.49
C SER A 16 -20.73 2.57 -8.69
N GLY A 17 -20.67 3.84 -9.07
CA GLY A 17 -19.87 4.86 -8.39
C GLY A 17 -20.41 5.20 -7.02
N LEU A 18 -21.72 5.09 -6.82
CA LEU A 18 -22.34 5.26 -5.52
C LEU A 18 -22.09 4.08 -4.59
N VAL A 19 -22.40 2.86 -5.05
CA VAL A 19 -22.34 1.65 -4.23
C VAL A 19 -20.89 1.35 -3.82
N PHE A 20 -19.95 1.51 -4.76
CA PHE A 20 -18.55 1.16 -4.52
C PHE A 20 -17.68 2.38 -4.19
N GLY A 21 -18.19 3.61 -4.33
CA GLY A 21 -17.36 4.82 -4.17
C GLY A 21 -16.72 4.96 -2.80
N TRP A 22 -17.41 4.56 -1.73
CA TRP A 22 -16.83 4.59 -0.38
C TRP A 22 -15.65 3.63 -0.24
N LEU A 23 -15.83 2.41 -0.74
CA LEU A 23 -14.82 1.38 -0.72
C LEU A 23 -13.63 1.75 -1.63
N LEU A 24 -13.90 2.26 -2.83
CA LEU A 24 -12.89 2.75 -3.75
C LEU A 24 -12.09 3.91 -3.17
N PHE A 25 -12.73 4.85 -2.48
CA PHE A 25 -12.01 5.93 -1.79
C PHE A 25 -11.03 5.37 -0.76
N ALA A 26 -11.47 4.42 0.08
CA ALA A 26 -10.64 3.82 1.10
C ALA A 26 -9.44 3.06 0.50
N ILE A 27 -9.67 2.29 -0.57
CA ILE A 27 -8.62 1.58 -1.31
C ILE A 27 -7.63 2.56 -1.93
N PHE A 28 -8.09 3.62 -2.62
CA PHE A 28 -7.20 4.58 -3.26
C PHE A 28 -6.38 5.39 -2.27
N LEU A 29 -6.99 5.85 -1.17
CA LEU A 29 -6.28 6.63 -0.15
C LEU A 29 -5.20 5.78 0.53
N THR A 30 -5.55 4.58 0.98
CA THR A 30 -4.58 3.69 1.65
C THR A 30 -3.53 3.13 0.68
N GLY A 31 -3.90 2.88 -0.57
CA GLY A 31 -2.95 2.52 -1.63
C GLY A 31 -1.96 3.64 -1.93
N THR A 32 -2.42 4.89 -1.93
CA THR A 32 -1.57 6.08 -2.08
C THR A 32 -0.52 6.17 -0.97
N LEU A 33 -0.91 5.90 0.28
CA LEU A 33 0.01 5.84 1.42
C LEU A 33 0.96 4.63 1.34
N ALA A 34 0.46 3.48 0.87
CA ALA A 34 1.25 2.25 0.75
C ALA A 34 2.42 2.34 -0.23
N VAL A 35 2.40 3.29 -1.18
CA VAL A 35 3.56 3.56 -2.06
C VAL A 35 4.81 3.94 -1.25
N PHE A 36 4.59 4.60 -0.09
CA PHE A 36 5.61 5.03 0.85
C PHE A 36 5.61 4.20 2.15
N ASP A 37 5.17 2.94 2.08
CA ASP A 37 5.12 2.03 3.24
C ASP A 37 6.42 1.98 4.04
N LYS A 38 7.56 1.97 3.34
CA LYS A 38 8.89 1.92 3.96
C LYS A 38 9.28 3.22 4.64
N GLU A 39 9.05 4.37 4.02
CA GLU A 39 9.33 5.68 4.61
C GLU A 39 8.44 5.93 5.83
N ILE A 40 7.18 5.48 5.77
CA ILE A 40 6.27 5.49 6.91
C ILE A 40 6.79 4.58 8.03
N ASP A 41 7.19 3.34 7.73
CA ASP A 41 7.72 2.41 8.74
C ASP A 41 9.00 2.94 9.40
N THR A 42 9.91 3.56 8.65
CA THR A 42 11.10 4.22 9.19
C THR A 42 10.73 5.38 10.13
N TRP A 43 9.73 6.20 9.78
CA TRP A 43 9.28 7.27 10.67
C TRP A 43 8.65 6.72 11.96
N LEU A 44 7.88 5.63 11.86
CA LEU A 44 7.20 4.97 12.99
C LEU A 44 8.15 4.16 13.89
N ARG A 45 9.40 3.93 13.48
CA ARG A 45 10.45 3.22 14.23
C ARG A 45 11.70 4.08 14.36
N PRO A 46 11.64 5.19 15.13
CA PRO A 46 12.76 6.11 15.24
C PRO A 46 14.03 5.49 15.85
N GLU A 47 13.91 4.35 16.53
CA GLU A 47 15.00 3.61 17.18
C GLU A 47 15.95 2.95 16.17
N ILE A 48 15.54 2.79 14.90
CA ILE A 48 16.39 2.22 13.86
C ILE A 48 17.09 3.38 13.14
N PRO A 49 18.41 3.59 13.38
CA PRO A 49 19.12 4.68 12.74
C PRO A 49 19.38 4.38 11.26
N ALA A 50 19.31 5.40 10.42
CA ALA A 50 19.84 5.36 9.07
C ALA A 50 21.37 5.43 9.11
N VAL A 51 22.02 4.29 8.93
CA VAL A 51 23.48 4.18 8.98
C VAL A 51 24.02 3.79 7.61
N GLU A 52 24.92 4.61 7.07
CA GLU A 52 25.69 4.23 5.87
C GLU A 52 26.76 3.21 6.27
N VAL A 53 26.60 1.98 5.76
CA VAL A 53 27.51 0.84 5.88
C VAL A 53 27.52 0.10 4.55
N SER A 54 28.68 -0.44 4.16
CA SER A 54 28.73 -1.30 2.98
C SER A 54 27.91 -2.58 3.21
N GLN A 55 27.30 -3.12 2.15
CA GLN A 55 26.52 -4.36 2.28
C GLN A 55 27.39 -5.55 2.74
N VAL A 56 28.68 -5.54 2.38
CA VAL A 56 29.65 -6.57 2.79
C VAL A 56 29.93 -6.48 4.27
N ASP A 57 30.17 -5.28 4.81
CA ASP A 57 30.44 -5.10 6.24
C ASP A 57 29.21 -5.45 7.08
N ALA A 58 28.02 -5.01 6.68
CA ALA A 58 26.78 -5.36 7.36
C ALA A 58 26.52 -6.88 7.33
N ALA A 59 26.84 -7.56 6.22
CA ALA A 59 26.76 -9.02 6.14
C ALA A 59 27.75 -9.70 7.10
N ARG A 60 29.00 -9.20 7.20
CA ARG A 60 30.02 -9.71 8.12
C ARG A 60 29.60 -9.55 9.59
N VAL A 61 29.02 -8.41 9.94
CA VAL A 61 28.45 -8.18 11.27
C VAL A 61 27.37 -9.22 11.59
N ALA A 62 26.43 -9.46 10.66
CA ALA A 62 25.40 -10.49 10.85
C ALA A 62 25.99 -11.90 10.98
N LEU A 63 27.00 -12.26 10.18
CA LEU A 63 27.68 -13.55 10.29
C LEU A 63 28.32 -13.74 11.68
N GLY A 64 29.04 -12.73 12.17
CA GLY A 64 29.64 -12.76 13.51
C GLY A 64 28.60 -12.94 14.61
N TRP A 65 27.47 -12.21 14.50
CA TRP A 65 26.36 -12.34 15.43
C TRP A 65 25.76 -13.76 15.43
N PHE A 66 25.54 -14.35 14.25
CA PHE A 66 25.03 -15.72 14.15
C PHE A 66 26.00 -16.78 14.66
N ALA A 67 27.30 -16.63 14.38
CA ALA A 67 28.32 -17.54 14.87
C ALA A 67 28.36 -17.58 16.40
N LEU A 68 28.09 -16.43 17.06
CA LEU A 68 28.05 -16.33 18.52
C LEU A 68 26.74 -16.86 19.12
N HIS A 69 25.59 -16.51 18.55
CA HIS A 69 24.27 -16.75 19.18
C HIS A 69 23.53 -17.98 18.63
N HIS A 70 23.77 -18.35 17.37
CA HIS A 70 23.09 -19.46 16.69
C HIS A 70 24.03 -20.32 15.82
N PRO A 71 25.15 -20.82 16.35
CA PRO A 71 26.15 -21.59 15.59
C PRO A 71 25.62 -22.91 15.01
N HIS A 72 24.54 -23.46 15.57
CA HIS A 72 23.96 -24.74 15.18
C HIS A 72 22.66 -24.61 14.39
N ALA A 73 22.25 -23.40 14.01
CA ALA A 73 21.05 -23.22 13.22
C ALA A 73 21.26 -23.72 11.78
N GLU A 74 20.28 -24.47 11.26
CA GLU A 74 20.32 -25.00 9.88
C GLU A 74 20.26 -23.91 8.81
N ALA A 75 19.76 -22.72 9.16
CA ALA A 75 19.70 -21.58 8.26
C ALA A 75 19.92 -20.25 8.97
N TRP A 76 20.64 -19.34 8.32
CA TRP A 76 20.79 -17.94 8.70
C TRP A 76 20.19 -17.06 7.60
N ASN A 77 19.25 -16.20 7.95
CA ASN A 77 18.63 -15.27 7.02
C ASN A 77 18.99 -13.84 7.40
N ILE A 78 19.54 -13.10 6.44
CA ILE A 78 20.03 -11.73 6.61
C ILE A 78 19.26 -10.83 5.65
N ALA A 79 18.57 -9.83 6.19
CA ALA A 79 18.03 -8.69 5.44
C ALA A 79 19.03 -7.54 5.55
N LEU A 80 19.66 -7.19 4.43
CA LEU A 80 20.70 -6.18 4.39
C LEU A 80 20.09 -4.77 4.40
N PRO A 81 20.81 -3.78 4.97
CA PRO A 81 20.46 -2.38 4.83
C PRO A 81 20.30 -1.98 3.35
N THR A 82 19.24 -1.22 3.08
CA THR A 82 18.95 -0.62 1.77
C THR A 82 18.55 0.84 1.98
N GLU A 83 18.52 1.63 0.90
CA GLU A 83 18.11 3.04 0.93
C GLU A 83 16.75 3.26 1.62
N ARG A 84 15.80 2.32 1.43
CA ARG A 84 14.44 2.42 1.99
C ARG A 84 14.25 1.61 3.27
N SER A 85 15.24 0.85 3.72
CA SER A 85 15.14 0.01 4.92
C SER A 85 16.52 -0.12 5.53
N PRO A 86 16.90 0.80 6.45
CA PRO A 86 18.27 0.93 6.93
C PRO A 86 18.70 -0.12 7.95
N GLY A 87 17.75 -0.81 8.60
CA GLY A 87 18.07 -1.82 9.62
C GLY A 87 18.65 -3.11 9.06
N LEU A 88 19.57 -3.73 9.80
CA LEU A 88 20.09 -5.08 9.54
C LEU A 88 19.21 -6.11 10.24
N GLY A 89 18.39 -6.83 9.47
CA GLY A 89 17.49 -7.84 10.00
C GLY A 89 18.13 -9.23 10.00
N VAL A 90 18.05 -9.96 11.11
CA VAL A 90 18.56 -11.33 11.24
C VAL A 90 17.50 -12.30 11.73
N SER A 91 17.45 -13.51 11.17
CA SER A 91 16.61 -14.60 11.68
C SER A 91 17.24 -15.98 11.43
N ALA A 92 17.20 -16.85 12.43
CA ALA A 92 17.72 -18.22 12.35
C ALA A 92 16.61 -19.26 12.14
N GLY A 93 16.94 -20.37 11.48
CA GLY A 93 16.06 -21.52 11.28
C GLY A 93 14.97 -21.32 10.22
N GLU A 94 13.82 -21.98 10.42
CA GLU A 94 12.69 -22.02 9.48
C GLU A 94 11.87 -20.72 9.40
N GLN A 95 12.25 -19.67 10.13
CA GLN A 95 11.49 -18.43 10.23
C GLN A 95 11.52 -17.60 8.94
N ARG A 96 10.83 -18.08 7.90
CA ARG A 96 10.49 -17.33 6.68
C ARG A 96 9.17 -16.61 6.89
N ARG A 97 9.22 -15.43 7.53
CA ARG A 97 8.38 -14.23 7.28
C ARG A 97 8.49 -13.23 8.42
N GLY A 98 9.08 -12.06 8.14
CA GLY A 98 8.70 -10.79 8.78
C GLY A 98 8.91 -10.62 10.29
N GLY A 99 9.59 -11.53 10.97
CA GLY A 99 9.85 -11.47 12.42
C GLY A 99 11.30 -11.81 12.75
N GLY A 100 12.23 -11.03 12.21
CA GLY A 100 13.66 -11.11 12.56
C GLY A 100 14.04 -10.07 13.59
N LEU A 101 15.13 -10.32 14.31
CA LEU A 101 15.76 -9.35 15.21
C LEU A 101 16.41 -8.25 14.37
N GLN A 102 16.36 -7.01 14.83
CA GLN A 102 17.10 -5.90 14.22
C GLN A 102 18.43 -5.72 14.94
N LEU A 103 19.49 -5.55 14.16
CA LEU A 103 20.83 -5.25 14.64
C LEU A 103 21.29 -3.89 14.11
N ASP A 104 22.17 -3.23 14.86
CA ASP A 104 22.95 -2.12 14.34
C ASP A 104 23.94 -2.67 13.28
N PRO A 105 23.94 -2.13 12.05
CA PRO A 105 24.76 -2.65 10.96
C PRO A 105 26.27 -2.40 11.13
N ARG A 106 26.70 -1.56 12.08
CA ARG A 106 28.11 -1.30 12.41
C ARG A 106 28.59 -2.13 13.60
N SER A 107 27.84 -2.10 14.70
CA SER A 107 28.28 -2.75 15.95
C SER A 107 27.80 -4.20 16.09
N GLY A 108 26.69 -4.57 15.43
CA GLY A 108 26.02 -5.86 15.64
C GLY A 108 25.22 -5.94 16.94
N GLU A 109 25.10 -4.83 17.67
CA GLU A 109 24.26 -4.75 18.86
C GLU A 109 22.78 -4.84 18.49
N ARG A 110 22.01 -5.44 19.39
CA ARG A 110 20.56 -5.60 19.20
C ARG A 110 19.86 -4.25 19.31
N ILE A 111 19.05 -3.91 18.32
CA ILE A 111 18.15 -2.75 18.35
C ILE A 111 16.76 -3.23 18.79
N GLU A 112 16.31 -2.75 19.94
CA GLU A 112 14.93 -2.95 20.40
C GLU A 112 14.01 -1.88 19.81
N ALA A 113 13.62 -2.09 18.55
CA ALA A 113 12.64 -1.23 17.90
C ALA A 113 11.23 -1.49 18.45
N ARG A 114 10.44 -0.42 18.62
CA ARG A 114 9.04 -0.53 19.06
C ARG A 114 8.23 -1.40 18.11
N ASP A 115 7.31 -2.20 18.66
CA ASP A 115 6.30 -2.88 17.86
C ASP A 115 5.33 -1.85 17.27
N THR A 116 5.02 -1.99 15.98
CA THR A 116 4.15 -1.06 15.25
C THR A 116 3.42 -1.80 14.12
N ALA A 117 2.20 -1.37 13.85
CA ALA A 117 1.47 -1.77 12.65
C ALA A 117 2.23 -1.35 11.38
N GLY A 118 3.02 -0.27 11.47
CA GLY A 118 3.94 0.20 10.46
C GLY A 118 3.25 0.69 9.18
N GLY A 119 4.05 1.07 8.18
CA GLY A 119 3.50 1.36 6.84
C GLY A 119 2.87 0.13 6.17
N LEU A 120 3.22 -1.08 6.65
CA LEU A 120 2.61 -2.33 6.21
C LEU A 120 1.09 -2.38 6.48
N PHE A 121 0.61 -1.65 7.49
CA PHE A 121 -0.83 -1.51 7.75
C PHE A 121 -1.58 -0.95 6.53
N PHE A 122 -1.12 0.17 5.96
CA PHE A 122 -1.78 0.77 4.80
C PHE A 122 -1.71 -0.15 3.58
N PHE A 123 -0.58 -0.83 3.39
CA PHE A 123 -0.46 -1.86 2.35
C PHE A 123 -1.48 -2.99 2.55
N ARG A 124 -1.61 -3.54 3.77
CA ARG A 124 -2.58 -4.59 4.08
C ARG A 124 -4.01 -4.12 3.89
N PHE A 125 -4.34 -2.95 4.43
CA PHE A 125 -5.67 -2.36 4.31
C PHE A 125 -6.06 -2.15 2.84
N HIS A 126 -5.13 -1.73 1.99
CA HIS A 126 -5.41 -1.50 0.57
C HIS A 126 -5.96 -2.75 -0.16
N PHE A 127 -5.43 -3.95 0.11
CA PHE A 127 -5.86 -5.18 -0.59
C PHE A 127 -6.74 -6.13 0.23
N THR A 128 -6.91 -5.89 1.54
CA THR A 128 -7.78 -6.72 2.41
C THR A 128 -8.75 -5.94 3.29
N LEU A 129 -8.64 -4.62 3.38
CA LEU A 129 -9.37 -3.76 4.33
C LEU A 129 -9.11 -4.14 5.81
N ASP A 130 -7.97 -4.80 6.07
CA ASP A 130 -7.63 -5.40 7.37
C ASP A 130 -8.60 -6.52 7.82
N LEU A 131 -9.37 -7.07 6.88
CA LEU A 131 -10.24 -8.24 7.10
C LEU A 131 -9.44 -9.54 6.88
N PRO A 132 -10.01 -10.71 7.28
CA PRO A 132 -9.46 -12.01 6.92
C PRO A 132 -9.16 -12.08 5.42
N ARG A 133 -7.97 -12.59 5.08
CA ARG A 133 -7.35 -12.46 3.76
C ARG A 133 -8.31 -12.73 2.60
N ASP A 134 -9.02 -13.85 2.64
CA ASP A 134 -9.83 -14.28 1.50
C ASP A 134 -11.08 -13.41 1.32
N ILE A 135 -11.72 -13.02 2.42
CA ILE A 135 -12.86 -12.08 2.40
C ILE A 135 -12.41 -10.71 1.88
N GLY A 136 -11.30 -10.20 2.42
CA GLY A 136 -10.74 -8.92 2.02
C GLY A 136 -10.40 -8.85 0.54
N ILE A 137 -9.72 -9.89 0.01
CA ILE A 137 -9.37 -9.97 -1.41
C ILE A 137 -10.62 -9.98 -2.30
N TRP A 138 -11.66 -10.73 -1.94
CA TRP A 138 -12.91 -10.76 -2.71
C TRP A 138 -13.64 -9.41 -2.70
N LEU A 139 -13.69 -8.73 -1.55
CA LEU A 139 -14.32 -7.41 -1.45
C LEU A 139 -13.59 -6.35 -2.29
N VAL A 140 -12.27 -6.28 -2.17
CA VAL A 140 -11.43 -5.37 -2.97
C VAL A 140 -11.50 -5.75 -4.45
N GLY A 141 -11.48 -7.05 -4.78
CA GLY A 141 -11.64 -7.56 -6.14
C GLY A 141 -12.97 -7.16 -6.76
N LEU A 142 -14.08 -7.29 -6.03
CA LEU A 142 -15.40 -6.84 -6.49
C LEU A 142 -15.43 -5.33 -6.74
N ALA A 143 -14.82 -4.54 -5.84
CA ALA A 143 -14.68 -3.10 -6.05
C ALA A 143 -13.87 -2.78 -7.31
N ALA A 144 -12.77 -3.50 -7.56
CA ALA A 144 -11.95 -3.32 -8.75
C ALA A 144 -12.70 -3.73 -10.05
N MET A 145 -13.52 -4.79 -10.02
CA MET A 145 -14.38 -5.15 -11.16
C MET A 145 -15.44 -4.07 -11.43
N ALA A 146 -16.10 -3.57 -10.38
CA ALA A 146 -17.04 -2.46 -10.49
C ALA A 146 -16.36 -1.20 -11.03
N MET A 147 -15.11 -0.96 -10.62
CA MET A 147 -14.30 0.14 -11.12
C MET A 147 -13.94 -0.02 -12.60
N LEU A 148 -13.62 -1.22 -13.09
CA LEU A 148 -13.47 -1.43 -14.54
C LEU A 148 -14.75 -1.08 -15.29
N ALA A 149 -15.92 -1.48 -14.77
CA ALA A 149 -17.21 -1.08 -15.34
C ALA A 149 -17.42 0.45 -15.30
N LEU A 150 -16.98 1.12 -14.23
CA LEU A 150 -16.97 2.59 -14.14
C LEU A 150 -16.10 3.26 -15.20
N LEU A 151 -14.91 2.71 -15.45
CA LEU A 151 -13.98 3.24 -16.45
C LEU A 151 -14.53 3.05 -17.86
N VAL A 152 -15.02 1.85 -18.19
CA VAL A 152 -15.64 1.57 -19.50
C VAL A 152 -16.87 2.46 -19.71
N SER A 153 -17.77 2.56 -18.73
CA SER A 153 -18.94 3.43 -18.82
C SER A 153 -18.56 4.91 -18.92
N GLY A 154 -17.54 5.37 -18.18
CA GLY A 154 -17.01 6.73 -18.23
C GLY A 154 -16.47 7.10 -19.62
N ILE A 155 -15.69 6.21 -20.24
CA ILE A 155 -15.19 6.39 -21.61
C ILE A 155 -16.34 6.54 -22.62
N VAL A 156 -17.39 5.70 -22.49
CA VAL A 156 -18.56 5.76 -23.38
C VAL A 156 -19.38 7.04 -23.19
N ILE A 157 -19.52 7.52 -21.95
CA ILE A 157 -20.24 8.77 -21.64
C ILE A 157 -19.50 9.98 -22.23
N HIS A 158 -18.17 10.03 -22.09
CA HIS A 158 -17.35 11.15 -22.52
C HIS A 158 -16.77 10.98 -23.94
N LYS A 159 -17.57 10.50 -24.90
CA LYS A 159 -17.14 10.25 -26.29
C LYS A 159 -16.61 11.50 -27.04
N LYS A 160 -16.96 12.71 -26.59
CA LYS A 160 -16.47 14.00 -27.14
C LYS A 160 -15.29 14.60 -26.36
N PHE A 161 -14.56 13.77 -25.62
CA PHE A 161 -13.48 14.14 -24.71
C PHE A 161 -12.59 15.31 -25.19
N PHE A 162 -11.98 15.21 -26.37
CA PHE A 162 -11.04 16.22 -26.87
C PHE A 162 -11.65 17.61 -27.12
N LYS A 163 -12.96 17.71 -27.37
CA LYS A 163 -13.64 19.00 -27.58
C LYS A 163 -14.02 19.69 -26.27
N GLU A 164 -14.26 18.94 -25.20
CA GLU A 164 -14.81 19.47 -23.95
C GLU A 164 -13.73 19.66 -22.86
N PHE A 165 -12.59 18.96 -22.96
CA PHE A 165 -11.49 19.00 -21.97
C PHE A 165 -10.94 20.40 -21.70
N PHE A 166 -10.91 21.30 -22.69
CA PHE A 166 -10.40 22.67 -22.54
C PHE A 166 -11.44 23.67 -22.00
N THR A 167 -12.66 23.23 -21.68
CA THR A 167 -13.75 24.14 -21.29
C THR A 167 -13.93 24.17 -19.77
N PHE A 168 -12.86 24.41 -18.99
CA PHE A 168 -13.01 24.61 -17.55
C PHE A 168 -13.77 25.92 -17.28
N ARG A 169 -14.90 25.86 -16.58
CA ARG A 169 -15.73 27.04 -16.28
C ARG A 169 -15.61 27.40 -14.80
N PRO A 170 -14.69 28.32 -14.40
CA PRO A 170 -14.53 28.71 -13.00
C PRO A 170 -15.78 29.43 -12.46
N GLY A 171 -15.99 29.34 -11.14
CA GLY A 171 -17.01 30.14 -10.43
C GLY A 171 -18.48 29.75 -10.66
N LYS A 172 -18.77 28.60 -11.27
CA LYS A 172 -20.15 28.14 -11.58
C LYS A 172 -20.65 27.04 -10.63
N GLY A 173 -20.08 26.94 -9.42
CA GLY A 173 -20.54 26.03 -8.36
C GLY A 173 -20.49 24.56 -8.78
N GLN A 174 -21.63 23.87 -8.77
CA GLN A 174 -21.75 22.44 -9.11
C GLN A 174 -21.20 22.10 -10.51
N ARG A 175 -21.35 23.02 -11.48
CA ARG A 175 -20.84 22.79 -12.84
C ARG A 175 -19.31 22.78 -12.88
N SER A 176 -18.66 23.69 -12.15
CA SER A 176 -17.19 23.69 -12.04
C SER A 176 -16.65 22.43 -11.37
N TRP A 177 -17.38 21.87 -10.39
CA TRP A 177 -17.01 20.59 -9.75
C TRP A 177 -17.20 19.40 -10.69
N LEU A 178 -18.24 19.41 -11.52
CA LEU A 178 -18.43 18.39 -12.56
C LEU A 178 -17.33 18.49 -13.62
N ASP A 179 -16.99 19.70 -14.06
CA ASP A 179 -15.89 19.93 -15.01
C ASP A 179 -14.55 19.44 -14.41
N ALA A 180 -14.30 19.71 -13.13
CA ALA A 180 -13.11 19.22 -12.43
C ALA A 180 -13.09 17.69 -12.28
N HIS A 181 -14.22 17.07 -11.92
CA HIS A 181 -14.34 15.61 -11.84
C HIS A 181 -14.04 14.95 -13.20
N ASN A 182 -14.62 15.50 -14.28
CA ASN A 182 -14.40 15.00 -15.63
C ASN A 182 -12.95 15.21 -16.08
N ALA A 183 -12.38 16.40 -15.85
CA ALA A 183 -11.00 16.70 -16.23
C ALA A 183 -9.99 15.81 -15.48
N ALA A 184 -10.18 15.64 -14.17
CA ALA A 184 -9.38 14.72 -13.36
C ALA A 184 -9.52 13.29 -13.89
N GLY A 185 -10.75 12.80 -14.07
CA GLY A 185 -11.01 11.43 -14.51
C GLY A 185 -10.35 11.07 -15.83
N VAL A 186 -10.26 12.02 -16.78
CA VAL A 186 -9.56 11.74 -18.02
C VAL A 186 -8.05 11.91 -17.92
N LEU A 187 -7.56 12.92 -17.17
CA LEU A 187 -6.13 13.13 -16.96
C LEU A 187 -5.45 11.86 -16.40
N VAL A 188 -6.08 11.22 -15.41
CA VAL A 188 -5.56 10.01 -14.77
C VAL A 188 -6.15 8.72 -15.35
N LEU A 189 -6.87 8.76 -16.49
CA LEU A 189 -7.49 7.58 -17.10
C LEU A 189 -6.48 6.45 -17.41
N PRO A 190 -5.30 6.70 -18.02
CA PRO A 190 -4.32 5.65 -18.27
C PRO A 190 -3.86 4.98 -16.98
N PHE A 191 -3.66 5.78 -15.93
CA PHE A 191 -3.31 5.30 -14.60
C PHE A 191 -4.43 4.44 -14.01
N HIS A 192 -5.69 4.88 -14.07
CA HIS A 192 -6.83 4.12 -13.56
C HIS A 192 -7.00 2.77 -14.27
N LEU A 193 -6.94 2.73 -15.60
CA LEU A 193 -7.02 1.48 -16.35
C LEU A 193 -5.91 0.52 -15.96
N MET A 194 -4.66 1.03 -15.91
CA MET A 194 -3.50 0.24 -15.54
C MET A 194 -3.62 -0.28 -14.10
N ILE A 195 -3.85 0.58 -13.10
CA ILE A 195 -3.83 0.19 -11.69
C ILE A 195 -4.98 -0.77 -11.34
N THR A 196 -6.17 -0.55 -11.91
CA THR A 196 -7.35 -1.39 -11.63
C THR A 196 -7.20 -2.77 -12.26
N TYR A 197 -6.78 -2.82 -13.53
CA TYR A 197 -6.60 -4.09 -14.23
C TYR A 197 -5.48 -4.92 -13.61
N THR A 198 -4.32 -4.30 -13.36
CA THR A 198 -3.18 -4.98 -12.73
C THR A 198 -3.49 -5.46 -11.31
N GLY A 199 -4.29 -4.72 -10.54
CA GLY A 199 -4.76 -5.14 -9.21
C GLY A 199 -5.59 -6.43 -9.24
N LEU A 200 -6.47 -6.58 -10.24
CA LEU A 200 -7.21 -7.83 -10.45
C LEU A 200 -6.29 -8.98 -10.89
N VAL A 201 -5.32 -8.69 -11.75
CA VAL A 201 -4.34 -9.68 -12.23
C VAL A 201 -3.48 -10.22 -11.09
N ILE A 202 -3.20 -9.48 -10.01
CA ILE A 202 -2.42 -10.01 -8.88
C ILE A 202 -3.08 -11.25 -8.24
N PHE A 203 -4.41 -11.28 -8.19
CA PHE A 203 -5.18 -12.36 -7.56
C PHE A 203 -6.00 -13.18 -8.55
N TYR A 204 -5.64 -13.17 -9.84
CA TYR A 204 -6.42 -13.83 -10.89
C TYR A 204 -6.72 -15.31 -10.61
N LEU A 205 -5.77 -16.04 -10.00
CA LEU A 205 -5.93 -17.45 -9.63
C LEU A 205 -6.98 -17.68 -8.53
N ILE A 206 -7.27 -16.66 -7.71
CA ILE A 206 -8.34 -16.69 -6.71
C ILE A 206 -9.69 -16.49 -7.40
N TYR A 207 -9.77 -15.57 -8.37
CA TYR A 207 -11.02 -15.25 -9.06
C TYR A 207 -11.43 -16.27 -10.12
N MET A 208 -10.44 -16.89 -10.77
CA MET A 208 -10.63 -17.86 -11.87
C MET A 208 -9.90 -19.18 -11.58
N PRO A 209 -10.36 -19.97 -10.59
CA PRO A 209 -9.66 -21.16 -10.14
C PRO A 209 -9.78 -22.35 -11.10
N ALA A 210 -10.70 -22.32 -12.08
CA ALA A 210 -10.99 -23.46 -12.95
C ALA A 210 -9.75 -24.04 -13.67
N ALA A 211 -8.83 -23.17 -14.09
CA ALA A 211 -7.58 -23.62 -14.71
C ALA A 211 -6.64 -24.31 -13.70
N LEU A 212 -6.60 -23.85 -12.44
CA LEU A 212 -5.85 -24.53 -11.38
C LEU A 212 -6.48 -25.86 -11.01
N ASP A 213 -7.80 -25.89 -10.87
CA ASP A 213 -8.53 -27.10 -10.49
C ASP A 213 -8.35 -28.19 -11.54
N ALA A 214 -8.36 -27.84 -12.82
CA ALA A 214 -8.12 -28.76 -13.93
C ALA A 214 -6.66 -29.24 -14.04
N LEU A 215 -5.67 -28.43 -13.63
CA LEU A 215 -4.25 -28.76 -13.73
C LEU A 215 -3.71 -29.50 -12.51
N PHE A 216 -4.36 -29.35 -11.36
CA PHE A 216 -3.90 -29.88 -10.06
C PHE A 216 -4.95 -30.79 -9.40
N ASP A 217 -5.94 -31.30 -10.14
CA ASP A 217 -7.01 -32.19 -9.64
C ASP A 217 -7.71 -31.67 -8.38
N GLY A 218 -7.98 -30.35 -8.34
CA GLY A 218 -8.56 -29.67 -7.19
C GLY A 218 -7.62 -29.50 -5.98
N ASN A 219 -6.38 -30.00 -6.03
CA ASN A 219 -5.35 -29.76 -5.00
C ASN A 219 -4.71 -28.37 -5.16
N ARG A 220 -5.48 -27.35 -4.77
CA ARG A 220 -5.07 -25.95 -4.83
C ARG A 220 -3.84 -25.64 -3.97
N GLU A 221 -3.60 -26.40 -2.91
CA GLU A 221 -2.41 -26.20 -2.05
C GLU A 221 -1.12 -26.62 -2.76
N ALA A 222 -1.16 -27.68 -3.56
CA ALA A 222 -0.05 -28.07 -4.41
C ALA A 222 0.29 -26.98 -5.45
N ALA A 223 -0.73 -26.33 -6.03
CA ALA A 223 -0.57 -25.27 -7.03
C ALA A 223 0.16 -24.01 -6.51
N PHE A 224 -0.02 -23.68 -5.23
CA PHE A 224 0.65 -22.54 -4.59
C PHE A 224 1.91 -22.92 -3.80
N GLY A 225 2.40 -24.16 -3.95
CA GLY A 225 3.56 -24.65 -3.22
C GLY A 225 3.36 -24.71 -1.69
N ARG A 226 2.11 -24.86 -1.24
CA ARG A 226 1.73 -24.99 0.18
C ARG A 226 1.36 -26.40 0.60
N GLY A 227 1.20 -27.32 -0.34
CA GLY A 227 1.11 -28.75 -0.04
C GLY A 227 2.46 -29.32 0.43
N PRO A 228 2.50 -30.56 0.95
CA PRO A 228 3.73 -31.21 1.44
C PRO A 228 4.88 -31.22 0.41
N GLN A 229 4.53 -31.25 -0.89
CA GLN A 229 5.46 -31.26 -2.02
C GLN A 229 5.88 -29.85 -2.51
N GLY A 230 5.23 -28.79 -2.04
CA GLY A 230 5.58 -27.40 -2.39
C GLY A 230 6.91 -26.93 -1.79
N GLY A 231 7.33 -27.57 -0.69
CA GLY A 231 8.68 -27.48 -0.16
C GLY A 231 9.73 -28.15 -1.06
N GLU A 232 9.32 -29.10 -1.92
CA GLU A 232 10.23 -29.87 -2.76
C GLU A 232 10.60 -29.16 -4.06
N GLN A 233 9.76 -28.29 -4.64
CA GLN A 233 10.14 -27.56 -5.87
C GLN A 233 11.19 -26.45 -5.65
N HIS A 234 11.44 -26.05 -4.39
CA HIS A 234 12.59 -25.22 -4.01
C HIS A 234 13.79 -26.03 -3.51
N GLN A 235 13.63 -27.34 -3.30
CA GLN A 235 14.74 -28.25 -3.08
C GLN A 235 15.19 -28.73 -4.46
N GLY A 236 16.44 -28.44 -4.82
CA GLY A 236 17.03 -29.04 -6.01
C GLY A 236 16.76 -30.53 -5.98
N ARG A 237 16.15 -31.05 -7.06
CA ARG A 237 15.95 -32.46 -7.34
C ARG A 237 17.18 -33.22 -6.85
N ARG A 238 17.06 -33.96 -5.73
CA ARG A 238 18.07 -34.94 -5.34
C ARG A 238 18.23 -35.86 -6.57
N PRO A 239 19.43 -36.08 -7.11
CA PRO A 239 19.65 -37.22 -7.98
C PRO A 239 19.21 -38.43 -7.18
N GLN A 240 18.21 -39.14 -7.68
CA GLN A 240 17.73 -40.39 -7.12
C GLN A 240 18.83 -41.43 -7.38
N GLY A 241 19.88 -41.39 -6.57
CA GLY A 241 20.75 -42.53 -6.36
C GLY A 241 19.99 -43.50 -5.47
N GLN A 242 19.83 -44.73 -5.96
CA GLN A 242 19.30 -45.87 -5.21
C GLN A 242 19.83 -45.88 -3.78
N GLY A 243 18.91 -45.93 -2.82
CA GLY A 243 19.24 -46.15 -1.42
C GLY A 243 19.74 -47.57 -1.21
N ASP A 244 20.76 -47.68 -0.36
CA ASP A 244 20.65 -48.44 0.87
C ASP A 244 21.74 -47.94 1.83
N GLY A 245 21.34 -47.48 3.01
CA GLY A 245 22.28 -47.04 4.02
C GLY A 245 21.69 -46.07 5.04
N THR A 246 21.19 -46.62 6.13
CA THR A 246 21.10 -45.93 7.42
C THR A 246 22.49 -45.45 7.83
N GLY A 247 22.85 -44.23 7.46
CA GLY A 247 24.09 -43.58 7.86
C GLY A 247 23.81 -42.10 8.06
N HIS A 248 24.00 -41.60 9.28
CA HIS A 248 24.23 -40.17 9.46
C HIS A 248 25.56 -39.87 8.76
N GLU A 249 25.50 -39.47 7.49
CA GLU A 249 26.69 -38.98 6.78
C GLU A 249 27.20 -37.79 7.60
N VAL A 250 28.34 -37.98 8.26
CA VAL A 250 29.05 -36.93 8.98
C VAL A 250 29.58 -35.97 7.91
N VAL A 251 28.75 -35.02 7.49
CA VAL A 251 29.17 -34.00 6.55
C VAL A 251 30.27 -33.19 7.22
N ALA A 252 31.44 -33.13 6.57
CA ALA A 252 32.62 -32.44 7.08
C ALA A 252 32.30 -30.96 7.38
N ARG A 253 32.92 -30.43 8.42
CA ARG A 253 32.88 -28.98 8.70
C ARG A 253 33.74 -28.25 7.68
N ALA A 254 33.28 -27.09 7.23
CA ALA A 254 34.00 -26.23 6.30
C ALA A 254 33.68 -24.76 6.61
N GLU A 255 34.66 -23.88 6.42
CA GLU A 255 34.48 -22.45 6.56
C GLU A 255 33.69 -21.88 5.37
N LEU A 256 32.94 -20.81 5.64
CA LEU A 256 32.19 -20.10 4.60
C LEU A 256 33.15 -19.30 3.72
N ALA A 257 32.85 -19.24 2.43
CA ALA A 257 33.52 -18.37 1.47
C ALA A 257 33.38 -16.88 1.88
N ASP A 258 34.36 -16.06 1.52
CA ASP A 258 34.29 -14.61 1.73
C ASP A 258 33.10 -14.01 0.98
N LEU A 259 32.18 -13.37 1.71
CA LEU A 259 30.96 -12.80 1.15
C LEU A 259 31.21 -11.62 0.20
N GLY A 260 32.37 -10.95 0.29
CA GLY A 260 32.68 -9.78 -0.54
C GLY A 260 32.53 -10.06 -2.05
N PRO A 261 33.38 -10.94 -2.62
CA PRO A 261 33.29 -11.31 -4.03
C PRO A 261 31.93 -11.86 -4.46
N LEU A 262 31.24 -12.62 -3.59
CA LEU A 262 29.91 -13.17 -3.89
C LEU A 262 28.85 -12.06 -4.00
N LEU A 263 28.87 -11.09 -3.07
CA LEU A 263 27.93 -9.97 -3.06
C LEU A 263 28.20 -8.99 -4.19
N GLU A 264 29.47 -8.76 -4.54
CA GLU A 264 29.84 -7.97 -5.72
C GLU A 264 29.32 -8.62 -7.00
N GLU A 265 29.53 -9.92 -7.17
CA GLU A 265 29.04 -10.68 -8.31
C GLU A 265 27.52 -10.66 -8.39
N ALA A 266 26.85 -10.90 -7.25
CA ALA A 266 25.41 -10.84 -7.16
C ALA A 266 24.89 -9.44 -7.51
N THR A 267 25.54 -8.38 -7.03
CA THR A 267 25.15 -7.00 -7.31
C THR A 267 25.32 -6.67 -8.79
N ARG A 268 26.37 -7.19 -9.43
CA ARG A 268 26.61 -7.00 -10.87
C ARG A 268 25.51 -7.62 -11.73
N VAL A 269 25.06 -8.83 -11.40
CA VAL A 269 24.07 -9.58 -12.19
C VAL A 269 22.63 -9.17 -11.86
N LEU A 270 22.32 -9.01 -10.57
CA LEU A 270 20.97 -8.76 -10.07
C LEU A 270 20.65 -7.26 -9.90
N GLY A 271 21.66 -6.41 -9.80
CA GLY A 271 21.54 -5.05 -9.26
C GLY A 271 21.56 -5.05 -7.72
N PRO A 272 21.09 -3.98 -7.06
CA PRO A 272 21.13 -3.86 -5.60
C PRO A 272 20.54 -5.08 -4.88
N VAL A 273 21.22 -5.55 -3.84
CA VAL A 273 20.86 -6.75 -3.07
C VAL A 273 20.06 -6.37 -1.83
N ALA A 274 18.99 -7.12 -1.52
CA ALA A 274 18.16 -6.92 -0.32
C ALA A 274 18.57 -7.79 0.86
N GLY A 275 19.28 -8.88 0.60
CA GLY A 275 19.61 -9.85 1.64
C GLY A 275 20.12 -11.16 1.09
N LEU A 276 20.55 -12.01 2.00
CA LEU A 276 21.02 -13.36 1.69
C LEU A 276 20.53 -14.38 2.71
N SER A 277 20.54 -15.65 2.31
CA SER A 277 20.10 -16.78 3.11
C SER A 277 21.16 -17.86 3.01
N ILE A 278 21.73 -18.24 4.14
CA ILE A 278 22.79 -19.24 4.25
C ILE A 278 22.15 -20.49 4.83
N ARG A 279 22.21 -21.61 4.11
CA ARG A 279 21.81 -22.92 4.61
C ARG A 279 23.04 -23.74 4.97
N ASN A 280 22.91 -24.54 6.01
CA ASN A 280 23.95 -25.42 6.53
C ASN A 280 25.27 -24.69 6.80
N PRO A 281 25.26 -23.56 7.54
CA PRO A 281 26.48 -22.80 7.83
C PRO A 281 27.51 -23.68 8.56
N GLY A 282 28.79 -23.54 8.21
CA GLY A 282 29.89 -24.29 8.83
C GLY A 282 30.02 -25.75 8.35
N ARG A 283 29.28 -26.17 7.31
CA ARG A 283 29.32 -27.51 6.71
C ARG A 283 29.81 -27.46 5.26
N ALA A 284 30.38 -28.57 4.79
CA ALA A 284 30.85 -28.71 3.40
C ALA A 284 29.74 -28.56 2.35
N ASP A 285 28.49 -28.78 2.74
CA ASP A 285 27.30 -28.63 1.89
C ASP A 285 26.62 -27.25 2.04
N ALA A 286 27.30 -26.26 2.61
CA ALA A 286 26.78 -24.91 2.77
C ALA A 286 26.32 -24.31 1.44
N ARG A 287 25.24 -23.53 1.48
CA ARG A 287 24.65 -22.85 0.31
C ARG A 287 24.29 -21.43 0.66
N ILE A 288 24.65 -20.48 -0.20
CA ILE A 288 24.34 -19.05 -0.01
C ILE A 288 23.41 -18.60 -1.13
N GLU A 289 22.18 -18.21 -0.79
CA GLU A 289 21.19 -17.66 -1.72
C GLU A 289 21.11 -16.14 -1.55
N VAL A 290 21.52 -15.39 -2.55
CA VAL A 290 21.48 -13.92 -2.57
C VAL A 290 20.25 -13.43 -3.34
N ARG A 291 19.54 -12.44 -2.79
CA ARG A 291 18.27 -11.93 -3.33
C ARG A 291 18.34 -10.42 -3.64
N PRO A 292 17.82 -9.96 -4.78
CA PRO A 292 17.80 -8.54 -5.13
C PRO A 292 16.81 -7.73 -4.29
N VAL A 293 17.02 -6.42 -4.28
CA VAL A 293 16.00 -5.43 -3.91
C VAL A 293 14.82 -5.56 -4.85
N LEU A 294 13.65 -5.78 -4.26
CA LEU A 294 12.41 -5.89 -4.99
C LEU A 294 12.11 -4.56 -5.70
N GLY A 295 11.86 -4.61 -7.00
CA GLY A 295 11.53 -3.42 -7.80
C GLY A 295 12.69 -2.72 -8.50
N ASN A 296 13.90 -3.28 -8.51
CA ASN A 296 14.97 -2.73 -9.37
C ASN A 296 14.67 -2.85 -10.89
N ARG A 297 13.61 -3.57 -11.25
CA ARG A 297 13.06 -3.70 -12.61
C ARG A 297 11.52 -3.63 -12.53
N ILE A 298 10.86 -3.34 -13.65
CA ILE A 298 9.39 -3.37 -13.74
C ILE A 298 8.88 -4.79 -13.51
N GLU A 299 9.64 -5.80 -13.92
CA GLU A 299 9.30 -7.19 -13.63
C GLU A 299 9.41 -7.46 -12.11
N LEU A 300 8.28 -7.73 -11.46
CA LEU A 300 8.25 -8.07 -10.04
C LEU A 300 8.66 -9.53 -9.80
N THR A 301 9.95 -9.79 -9.76
CA THR A 301 10.51 -11.13 -9.55
C THR A 301 10.70 -11.45 -8.07
N LYS A 302 9.63 -11.92 -7.40
CA LYS A 302 9.78 -12.69 -6.15
C LYS A 302 10.40 -14.05 -6.49
N GLY A 303 11.73 -14.18 -6.32
CA GLY A 303 12.43 -15.47 -6.49
C GLY A 303 13.57 -15.50 -7.49
N GLN A 304 13.89 -14.38 -8.17
CA GLN A 304 15.21 -14.29 -8.82
C GLN A 304 16.27 -14.18 -7.73
N SER A 305 17.15 -15.17 -7.69
CA SER A 305 18.24 -15.27 -6.72
C SER A 305 19.43 -15.88 -7.40
N MET A 306 20.61 -15.56 -6.90
CA MET A 306 21.82 -16.29 -7.23
C MET A 306 22.11 -17.27 -6.10
N LEU A 307 22.36 -18.53 -6.46
CA LEU A 307 22.78 -19.55 -5.52
C LEU A 307 24.28 -19.77 -5.70
N PHE A 308 24.99 -19.71 -4.59
CA PHE A 308 26.43 -19.96 -4.52
C PHE A 308 26.70 -21.17 -3.64
N ASP A 309 27.79 -21.85 -3.96
CA ASP A 309 28.40 -22.83 -3.08
C ASP A 309 29.00 -22.09 -1.87
N GLY A 310 28.60 -22.50 -0.67
CA GLY A 310 28.92 -21.77 0.55
C GLY A 310 30.39 -21.88 0.97
N VAL A 311 31.16 -22.83 0.43
CA VAL A 311 32.58 -23.04 0.79
C VAL A 311 33.51 -22.50 -0.29
N THR A 312 33.20 -22.78 -1.56
CA THR A 312 34.05 -22.37 -2.70
C THR A 312 33.69 -21.01 -3.29
N GLY A 313 32.49 -20.49 -2.98
CA GLY A 313 31.98 -19.26 -3.57
C GLY A 313 31.55 -19.37 -5.04
N LYS A 314 31.60 -20.58 -5.63
CA LYS A 314 31.23 -20.79 -7.04
C LYS A 314 29.73 -20.61 -7.23
N VAL A 315 29.33 -20.00 -8.36
CA VAL A 315 27.92 -19.88 -8.74
C VAL A 315 27.36 -21.26 -9.08
N LEU A 316 26.34 -21.68 -8.35
CA LEU A 316 25.60 -22.91 -8.57
C LEU A 316 24.33 -22.69 -9.41
N ARG A 317 23.69 -21.53 -9.27
CA ARG A 317 22.47 -21.19 -10.01
C ARG A 317 22.43 -19.71 -10.35
N MET A 318 22.30 -19.42 -11.64
CA MET A 318 22.00 -18.09 -12.15
C MET A 318 20.51 -17.76 -12.03
N PRO A 319 20.12 -16.48 -12.05
CA PRO A 319 18.72 -16.08 -12.03
C PRO A 319 18.01 -16.61 -13.27
N SER A 320 16.86 -17.27 -13.08
CA SER A 320 16.08 -17.79 -14.21
C SER A 320 15.43 -16.65 -14.99
N GLU A 321 15.52 -16.71 -16.31
CA GLU A 321 14.72 -15.85 -17.19
C GLU A 321 13.24 -16.25 -17.14
N SER A 322 12.38 -15.23 -17.14
CA SER A 322 10.94 -15.46 -17.15
C SER A 322 10.46 -15.84 -18.54
N ARG A 323 9.71 -16.94 -18.61
CA ARG A 323 8.94 -17.27 -19.82
C ARG A 323 7.94 -16.14 -20.14
N PRO A 324 7.50 -15.98 -21.40
CA PRO A 324 6.67 -14.83 -21.80
C PRO A 324 5.38 -14.62 -20.99
N ALA A 325 4.68 -15.71 -20.64
CA ALA A 325 3.45 -15.64 -19.85
C ALA A 325 3.69 -15.15 -18.40
N PRO A 326 4.56 -15.79 -17.58
CA PRO A 326 4.86 -15.27 -16.24
C PRO A 326 5.58 -13.92 -16.28
N LEU A 327 6.35 -13.60 -17.32
CA LEU A 327 6.93 -12.27 -17.50
C LEU A 327 5.83 -11.19 -17.58
N THR A 328 4.83 -11.40 -18.45
CA THR A 328 3.69 -10.48 -18.59
C THR A 328 2.98 -10.26 -17.26
N GLN A 329 2.71 -11.34 -16.51
CA GLN A 329 2.07 -11.25 -15.20
C GLN A 329 2.93 -10.51 -14.17
N ARG A 330 4.25 -10.75 -14.16
CA ARG A 330 5.20 -10.09 -13.25
C ARG A 330 5.38 -8.62 -13.57
N VAL A 331 5.34 -8.23 -14.85
CA VAL A 331 5.33 -6.84 -15.28
C VAL A 331 4.04 -6.14 -14.85
N MET A 332 2.88 -6.78 -15.03
CA MET A 332 1.61 -6.26 -14.54
C MET A 332 1.63 -6.07 -13.01
N ALA A 333 2.15 -7.05 -12.27
CA ALA A 333 2.33 -6.92 -10.84
C ALA A 333 3.29 -5.77 -10.49
N GLY A 334 4.43 -5.64 -11.15
CA GLY A 334 5.37 -4.57 -10.83
C GLY A 334 4.88 -3.16 -11.21
N LEU A 335 4.06 -3.04 -12.27
CA LEU A 335 3.30 -1.83 -12.54
C LEU A 335 2.39 -1.48 -11.36
N HIS A 336 1.66 -2.44 -10.80
CA HIS A 336 0.78 -2.18 -9.66
C HIS A 336 1.53 -1.82 -8.37
N PHE A 337 2.59 -2.56 -8.05
CA PHE A 337 3.36 -2.38 -6.82
C PHE A 337 4.26 -1.12 -6.85
N ALA A 338 4.46 -0.50 -8.01
CA ALA A 338 5.20 0.75 -8.20
C ALA A 338 6.63 0.76 -7.61
N GLN A 339 7.29 -0.40 -7.59
CA GLN A 339 8.61 -0.50 -6.95
C GLN A 339 9.77 -0.08 -7.86
N PHE A 340 9.51 0.07 -9.16
CA PHE A 340 10.46 0.52 -10.19
C PHE A 340 10.55 2.05 -10.28
N GLY A 341 11.63 2.57 -10.90
CA GLY A 341 11.78 3.99 -11.20
C GLY A 341 12.03 4.90 -9.98
N GLY A 342 12.41 4.33 -8.83
CA GLY A 342 12.83 5.07 -7.64
C GLY A 342 11.75 6.02 -7.08
N TYR A 343 12.20 7.11 -6.44
CA TYR A 343 11.30 8.13 -5.89
C TYR A 343 10.47 8.88 -6.95
N PRO A 344 10.98 9.22 -8.16
CA PRO A 344 10.16 9.89 -9.17
C PRO A 344 8.88 9.13 -9.51
N MET A 345 8.98 7.80 -9.69
CA MET A 345 7.81 6.96 -9.97
C MET A 345 6.86 6.89 -8.78
N ARG A 346 7.39 6.79 -7.56
CA ARG A 346 6.59 6.80 -6.32
C ARG A 346 5.80 8.10 -6.18
N TRP A 347 6.42 9.24 -6.43
CA TRP A 347 5.75 10.55 -6.42
C TRP A 347 4.68 10.66 -7.51
N LEU A 348 4.94 10.13 -8.71
CA LEU A 348 3.92 10.08 -9.77
C LEU A 348 2.70 9.26 -9.32
N TYR A 349 2.92 8.06 -8.77
CA TYR A 349 1.83 7.21 -8.25
C TYR A 349 1.10 7.86 -7.09
N PHE A 350 1.83 8.53 -6.20
CA PHE A 350 1.27 9.24 -5.07
C PHE A 350 0.36 10.41 -5.50
N VAL A 351 0.82 11.23 -6.45
CA VAL A 351 0.02 12.33 -7.00
C VAL A 351 -1.19 11.80 -7.77
N CYS A 352 -1.01 10.79 -8.62
CA CYS A 352 -2.12 10.16 -9.33
C CYS A 352 -3.14 9.57 -8.34
N GLY A 353 -2.69 8.89 -7.29
CA GLY A 353 -3.55 8.33 -6.24
C GLY A 353 -4.30 9.38 -5.41
N LEU A 354 -3.66 10.51 -5.08
CA LEU A 354 -4.30 11.67 -4.44
C LEU A 354 -5.37 12.30 -5.34
N VAL A 355 -5.05 12.52 -6.61
CA VAL A 355 -6.01 13.06 -7.60
C VAL A 355 -7.19 12.10 -7.78
N SER A 356 -6.93 10.79 -7.86
CA SER A 356 -7.98 9.75 -7.89
C SER A 356 -8.86 9.77 -6.64
N SER A 357 -8.26 9.87 -5.45
CA SER A 357 -9.00 9.95 -4.18
C SER A 357 -9.89 11.19 -4.14
N ALA A 358 -9.36 12.35 -4.56
CA ALA A 358 -10.13 13.58 -4.67
C ALA A 358 -11.26 13.47 -5.71
N MET A 359 -11.00 12.84 -6.86
CA MET A 359 -12.02 12.60 -7.88
C MET A 359 -13.16 11.72 -7.34
N ILE A 360 -12.85 10.62 -6.65
CA ILE A 360 -13.87 9.74 -6.04
C ILE A 360 -14.67 10.51 -4.98
N ALA A 361 -13.98 11.25 -4.10
CA ALA A 361 -14.63 12.09 -3.09
C ALA A 361 -15.58 13.14 -3.71
N THR A 362 -15.14 13.81 -4.78
CA THR A 362 -16.01 14.77 -5.50
C THR A 362 -17.21 14.08 -6.14
N GLY A 363 -17.07 12.87 -6.68
CA GLY A 363 -18.19 12.08 -7.21
C GLY A 363 -19.25 11.77 -6.14
N LEU A 364 -18.82 11.31 -4.96
CA LEU A 364 -19.68 11.03 -3.80
C LEU A 364 -20.44 12.28 -3.31
N VAL A 365 -19.74 13.42 -3.23
CA VAL A 365 -20.34 14.70 -2.81
C VAL A 365 -21.28 15.25 -3.89
N LEU A 366 -20.90 15.21 -5.17
CA LEU A 366 -21.75 15.67 -6.27
C LEU A 366 -23.06 14.90 -6.35
N PHE A 367 -23.02 13.58 -6.09
CA PHE A 367 -24.20 12.75 -6.04
C PHE A 367 -25.19 13.22 -4.97
N THR A 368 -24.73 13.37 -3.73
CA THR A 368 -25.57 13.81 -2.60
C THR A 368 -26.11 15.24 -2.80
N VAL A 369 -25.30 16.16 -3.33
CA VAL A 369 -25.73 17.55 -3.63
C VAL A 369 -26.73 17.63 -4.78
N LYS A 370 -26.56 16.83 -5.85
CA LYS A 370 -27.46 16.86 -7.02
C LYS A 370 -28.87 16.39 -6.64
N ARG A 371 -28.98 15.43 -5.72
CA ARG A 371 -30.22 14.72 -5.41
C ARG A 371 -30.95 15.23 -4.16
N SER A 372 -30.24 15.84 -3.21
CA SER A 372 -30.85 16.63 -2.12
C SER A 372 -31.74 17.79 -2.59
N ARG A 373 -31.58 18.24 -3.83
CA ARG A 373 -32.42 19.27 -4.48
C ARG A 373 -33.71 18.73 -5.11
N ARG A 374 -33.96 17.41 -5.07
CA ARG A 374 -35.19 16.76 -5.53
C ARG A 374 -35.69 15.70 -4.52
N PRO A 375 -35.94 16.05 -3.24
CA PRO A 375 -36.40 15.08 -2.26
C PRO A 375 -37.77 14.48 -2.61
N ASP A 376 -38.64 15.26 -3.24
CA ASP A 376 -40.05 14.89 -3.48
C ASP A 376 -40.26 13.93 -4.68
N ALA A 377 -39.20 13.64 -5.45
CA ALA A 377 -39.32 12.91 -6.72
C ALA A 377 -39.05 11.39 -6.61
N GLU A 378 -38.54 10.87 -5.50
CA GLU A 378 -37.98 9.50 -5.43
C GLU A 378 -38.46 8.64 -4.23
N GLY A 379 -39.44 9.12 -3.44
CA GLY A 379 -40.06 8.35 -2.36
C GLY A 379 -39.24 8.23 -1.07
N ALA A 380 -39.85 7.64 -0.02
CA ALA A 380 -39.31 7.61 1.34
C ALA A 380 -37.97 6.85 1.48
N LEU A 381 -37.78 5.77 0.70
CA LEU A 381 -36.55 4.96 0.72
C LEU A 381 -35.33 5.75 0.20
N ALA A 382 -35.50 6.54 -0.85
CA ALA A 382 -34.43 7.39 -1.37
C ALA A 382 -34.06 8.48 -0.35
N ALA A 383 -35.05 9.11 0.27
CA ALA A 383 -34.83 10.10 1.33
C ALA A 383 -34.11 9.52 2.56
N ALA A 384 -34.41 8.28 2.95
CA ALA A 384 -33.67 7.57 4.00
C ALA A 384 -32.21 7.31 3.60
N PHE A 385 -31.97 6.86 2.37
CA PHE A 385 -30.62 6.64 1.85
C PHE A 385 -29.79 7.94 1.87
N TYR A 386 -30.34 9.08 1.44
CA TYR A 386 -29.59 10.35 1.43
C TYR A 386 -29.21 10.82 2.83
N ARG A 387 -30.10 10.64 3.82
CA ARG A 387 -29.81 10.96 5.23
C ARG A 387 -28.64 10.16 5.79
N VAL A 388 -28.43 8.93 5.31
CA VAL A 388 -27.28 8.10 5.68
C VAL A 388 -26.04 8.44 4.84
N ALA A 389 -26.21 8.71 3.54
CA ALA A 389 -25.09 8.90 2.63
C ALA A 389 -24.24 10.15 2.95
N GLU A 390 -24.86 11.23 3.41
CA GLU A 390 -24.13 12.47 3.73
C GLU A 390 -23.14 12.32 4.90
N PRO A 391 -23.53 11.82 6.09
CA PRO A 391 -22.57 11.57 7.15
C PRO A 391 -21.56 10.47 6.81
N VAL A 392 -21.96 9.43 6.07
CA VAL A 392 -21.02 8.39 5.61
C VAL A 392 -19.98 9.00 4.67
N ASN A 393 -20.35 9.92 3.78
CA ASN A 393 -19.38 10.64 2.95
C ASN A 393 -18.36 11.43 3.79
N VAL A 394 -18.82 12.11 4.85
CA VAL A 394 -17.93 12.83 5.77
C VAL A 394 -16.95 11.86 6.43
N ALA A 395 -17.46 10.77 7.01
CA ALA A 395 -16.66 9.78 7.71
C ALA A 395 -15.68 9.03 6.79
N VAL A 396 -16.09 8.69 5.57
CA VAL A 396 -15.24 7.97 4.61
C VAL A 396 -14.16 8.88 4.05
N VAL A 397 -14.46 10.16 3.77
CA VAL A 397 -13.48 11.07 3.14
C VAL A 397 -12.63 11.79 4.18
N ALA A 398 -13.26 12.59 5.04
CA ALA A 398 -12.55 13.36 6.06
C ALA A 398 -12.17 12.47 7.25
N GLY A 399 -13.08 11.60 7.69
CA GLY A 399 -12.86 10.71 8.84
C GLY A 399 -11.77 9.67 8.61
N LEU A 400 -11.70 9.04 7.43
CA LEU A 400 -10.61 8.10 7.10
C LEU A 400 -9.27 8.82 6.99
N THR A 401 -9.24 10.01 6.39
CA THR A 401 -8.02 10.84 6.33
C THR A 401 -7.54 11.19 7.74
N LEU A 402 -8.47 11.55 8.64
CA LEU A 402 -8.21 11.79 10.05
C LEU A 402 -7.69 10.54 10.77
N ALA A 403 -8.27 9.36 10.49
CA ALA A 403 -7.80 8.10 11.05
C ALA A 403 -6.38 7.75 10.59
N CYS A 404 -6.07 7.94 9.30
CA CYS A 404 -4.73 7.71 8.75
C CYS A 404 -3.67 8.54 9.47
N ILE A 405 -3.88 9.86 9.63
CA ILE A 405 -2.93 10.70 10.39
C ILE A 405 -2.96 10.39 11.90
N GLY A 406 -4.12 9.99 12.43
CA GLY A 406 -4.27 9.55 13.81
C GLY A 406 -3.38 8.35 14.18
N LEU A 407 -3.10 7.45 13.23
CA LEU A 407 -2.16 6.33 13.43
C LEU A 407 -0.72 6.81 13.69
N PHE A 408 -0.27 7.89 13.05
CA PHE A 408 1.05 8.48 13.30
C PHE A 408 1.14 9.06 14.72
N TRP A 409 0.07 9.73 15.16
CA TRP A 409 -0.01 10.25 16.53
C TRP A 409 -0.12 9.13 17.57
N ALA A 410 -0.90 8.08 17.30
CA ALA A 410 -0.95 6.89 18.15
C ALA A 410 0.45 6.28 18.32
N ASN A 411 1.24 6.19 17.25
CA ASN A 411 2.61 5.70 17.31
C ASN A 411 3.55 6.59 18.15
N ARG A 412 3.31 7.90 18.26
CA ARG A 412 4.12 8.78 19.11
C ARG A 412 3.67 8.79 20.57
N LEU A 413 2.37 8.64 20.82
CA LEU A 413 1.77 8.82 22.15
C LEU A 413 1.57 7.51 22.93
N LEU A 414 1.46 6.37 22.26
CA LEU A 414 1.33 5.08 22.95
C LEU A 414 2.65 4.68 23.63
N PRO A 415 2.61 4.24 24.91
CA PRO A 415 3.78 3.73 25.62
C PRO A 415 4.51 2.63 24.82
N VAL A 416 5.84 2.61 24.90
CA VAL A 416 6.66 1.68 24.10
C VAL A 416 6.56 0.26 24.65
N GLU A 417 6.39 0.11 25.96
CA GLU A 417 6.32 -1.15 26.69
C GLU A 417 4.95 -1.84 26.58
N LEU A 418 3.99 -1.21 25.90
CA LEU A 418 2.62 -1.72 25.78
C LEU A 418 2.60 -3.05 25.02
N ALA A 419 2.11 -4.11 25.65
CA ALA A 419 1.97 -5.40 24.99
C ALA A 419 1.03 -5.30 23.76
N GLN A 420 1.41 -5.93 22.65
CA GLN A 420 0.66 -5.90 21.38
C GLN A 420 0.41 -4.47 20.87
N ARG A 421 1.42 -3.61 21.03
CA ARG A 421 1.38 -2.19 20.69
C ARG A 421 0.90 -1.94 19.26
N GLY A 422 1.38 -2.72 18.29
CA GLY A 422 0.94 -2.59 16.89
C GLY A 422 -0.57 -2.78 16.73
N HIS A 423 -1.18 -3.72 17.46
CA HIS A 423 -2.64 -3.89 17.45
C HIS A 423 -3.38 -2.72 18.11
N TRP A 424 -2.79 -2.08 19.12
CA TRP A 424 -3.36 -0.86 19.70
C TRP A 424 -3.35 0.32 18.73
N GLU A 425 -2.30 0.50 17.93
CA GLU A 425 -2.27 1.50 16.86
C GLU A 425 -3.44 1.30 15.88
N THR A 426 -3.67 0.06 15.44
CA THR A 426 -4.80 -0.29 14.56
C THR A 426 -6.16 -0.05 15.25
N ARG A 427 -6.29 -0.36 16.54
CA ARG A 427 -7.53 -0.07 17.29
C ARG A 427 -7.80 1.43 17.39
N VAL A 428 -6.77 2.25 17.64
CA VAL A 428 -6.91 3.72 17.68
C VAL A 428 -7.33 4.25 16.31
N PHE A 429 -6.73 3.75 15.23
CA PHE A 429 -7.15 4.09 13.86
C PHE A 429 -8.66 3.83 13.65
N PHE A 430 -9.14 2.62 13.96
CA PHE A 430 -10.56 2.28 13.79
C PHE A 430 -11.46 3.03 14.77
N ALA A 431 -11.00 3.32 15.99
CA ALA A 431 -11.73 4.11 16.96
C ALA A 431 -11.92 5.56 16.48
N ILE A 432 -10.86 6.20 15.98
CA ILE A 432 -10.94 7.54 15.38
C ILE A 432 -11.93 7.53 14.21
N TRP A 433 -11.86 6.50 13.37
CA TRP A 433 -12.76 6.39 12.23
C TRP A 433 -14.23 6.19 12.66
N ALA A 434 -14.50 5.32 13.63
CA ALA A 434 -15.85 5.12 14.18
C ALA A 434 -16.39 6.39 14.89
N LEU A 435 -15.55 7.06 15.67
CA LEU A 435 -15.90 8.34 16.30
C LEU A 435 -16.17 9.43 15.27
N SER A 436 -15.44 9.44 14.15
CA SER A 436 -15.71 10.36 13.04
C SER A 436 -17.08 10.13 12.40
N LEU A 437 -17.54 8.88 12.31
CA LEU A 437 -18.88 8.55 11.83
C LEU A 437 -19.96 9.02 12.82
N GLY A 438 -19.78 8.71 14.11
CA GLY A 438 -20.69 9.20 15.16
C GLY A 438 -20.76 10.74 15.19
N HIS A 439 -19.62 11.41 15.11
CA HIS A 439 -19.53 12.86 14.99
C HIS A 439 -20.29 13.39 13.76
N ALA A 440 -20.14 12.74 12.60
CA ALA A 440 -20.84 13.13 11.38
C ALA A 440 -22.37 12.98 11.48
N TRP A 441 -22.86 12.04 12.31
CA TRP A 441 -24.31 11.88 12.57
C TRP A 441 -24.86 12.96 13.51
N LEU A 442 -24.06 13.42 14.47
CA LEU A 442 -24.49 14.35 15.50
C LEU A 442 -24.34 15.83 15.10
N ARG A 443 -23.60 16.12 14.02
CA ARG A 443 -23.27 17.48 13.60
C ARG A 443 -23.90 17.81 12.24
N PRO A 444 -24.27 19.08 12.00
CA PRO A 444 -24.64 19.52 10.65
C PRO A 444 -23.50 19.20 9.67
N SER A 445 -23.84 18.67 8.50
CA SER A 445 -22.87 18.06 7.58
C SER A 445 -21.70 18.97 7.21
N LEU A 446 -21.95 20.24 6.87
CA LEU A 446 -20.90 21.20 6.53
C LEU A 446 -19.99 21.54 7.72
N VAL A 447 -20.54 21.52 8.94
CA VAL A 447 -19.77 21.71 10.18
C VAL A 447 -18.90 20.47 10.42
N ALA A 448 -19.46 19.28 10.24
CA ALA A 448 -18.74 18.02 10.35
C ALA A 448 -17.55 17.93 9.38
N TRP A 449 -17.76 18.30 8.11
CA TRP A 449 -16.69 18.42 7.12
C TRP A 449 -15.57 19.36 7.58
N ARG A 450 -15.92 20.58 8.03
CA ARG A 450 -14.94 21.56 8.48
C ARG A 450 -14.14 21.06 9.68
N GLU A 451 -14.81 20.47 10.66
CA GLU A 451 -14.18 20.04 11.91
C GLU A 451 -13.26 18.84 11.69
N GLN A 452 -13.68 17.83 10.92
CA GLN A 452 -12.82 16.67 10.65
C GLN A 452 -11.65 17.01 9.73
N LEU A 453 -11.87 17.79 8.67
CA LEU A 453 -10.78 18.24 7.80
C LEU A 453 -9.82 19.19 8.54
N GLY A 454 -10.35 20.07 9.39
CA GLY A 454 -9.56 20.97 10.22
C GLY A 454 -8.72 20.23 11.26
N LEU A 455 -9.28 19.22 11.91
CA LEU A 455 -8.56 18.36 12.85
C LEU A 455 -7.48 17.54 12.13
N ALA A 456 -7.81 16.93 10.98
CA ALA A 456 -6.81 16.21 10.18
C ALA A 456 -5.67 17.14 9.74
N ALA A 457 -5.99 18.37 9.32
CA ALA A 457 -5.00 19.38 8.99
C ALA A 457 -4.10 19.75 10.17
N LEU A 458 -4.69 19.97 11.35
CA LEU A 458 -3.95 20.28 12.58
C LEU A 458 -3.01 19.13 12.97
N LEU A 459 -3.47 17.88 12.90
CA LEU A 459 -2.63 16.72 13.19
C LEU A 459 -1.51 16.54 12.16
N CYS A 460 -1.74 16.81 10.87
CA CYS A 460 -0.70 16.79 9.85
C CYS A 460 0.37 17.87 10.11
N LEU A 461 -0.06 19.10 10.38
CA LEU A 461 0.84 20.24 10.64
C LEU A 461 1.58 20.11 11.98
N GLY A 462 1.02 19.36 12.93
CA GLY A 462 1.62 19.11 14.23
C GLY A 462 2.62 17.95 14.26
N LEU A 463 2.80 17.18 13.19
CA LEU A 463 3.78 16.07 13.18
C LEU A 463 5.22 16.50 13.52
N PRO A 464 5.77 17.62 12.99
CA PRO A 464 7.10 18.07 13.39
C PRO A 464 7.20 18.38 14.89
N LEU A 465 6.13 18.91 15.48
CA LEU A 465 6.06 19.15 16.92
C LEU A 465 6.04 17.82 17.69
N ALA A 466 5.28 16.81 17.22
CA ALA A 466 5.28 15.49 17.83
C ALA A 466 6.68 14.85 17.81
N SER A 467 7.41 14.99 16.70
CA SER A 467 8.80 14.52 16.62
C SER A 467 9.72 15.30 17.56
N ALA A 468 9.62 16.63 17.61
CA ALA A 468 10.41 17.45 18.55
C ALA A 468 10.13 17.15 20.03
N MET A 469 8.91 16.71 20.36
CA MET A 469 8.53 16.33 21.72
C MET A 469 8.95 14.91 22.12
N THR A 470 9.16 14.02 21.15
CA THR A 470 9.35 12.58 21.40
C THR A 470 10.74 12.06 21.02
N LEU A 471 11.52 12.84 20.27
CA LEU A 471 12.84 12.46 19.78
C LEU A 471 13.88 13.47 20.22
N GLU A 472 15.06 13.00 20.60
CA GLU A 472 16.21 13.86 20.93
C GLU A 472 16.74 14.59 19.69
N VAL A 473 16.77 13.91 18.54
CA VAL A 473 17.26 14.47 17.26
C VAL A 473 16.23 14.22 16.14
N PRO A 474 15.11 14.98 16.11
CA PRO A 474 13.95 14.67 15.27
C PRO A 474 14.24 14.68 13.77
N TRP A 475 15.20 15.49 13.32
CA TRP A 475 15.48 15.74 11.90
C TRP A 475 16.88 15.31 11.46
N ALA A 476 17.54 14.41 12.22
CA ALA A 476 18.83 13.84 11.81
C ALA A 476 18.72 13.10 10.46
N GLU A 477 17.60 12.44 10.22
CA GLU A 477 17.36 11.66 9.01
C GLU A 477 16.55 12.43 7.98
N ARG A 478 17.09 12.54 6.76
CA ARG A 478 16.43 13.18 5.62
C ARG A 478 15.03 12.61 5.35
N THR A 479 14.87 11.30 5.44
CA THR A 479 13.58 10.63 5.17
C THR A 479 12.48 11.06 6.13
N ARG A 480 12.80 11.22 7.43
CA ARG A 480 11.82 11.68 8.44
C ARG A 480 11.38 13.12 8.15
N LEU A 481 12.34 14.00 7.88
CA LEU A 481 12.07 15.39 7.52
C LEU A 481 11.19 15.50 6.26
N LEU A 482 11.52 14.75 5.20
CA LEU A 482 10.74 14.78 3.96
C LEU A 482 9.30 14.27 4.16
N LEU A 483 9.11 13.23 4.98
CA LEU A 483 7.78 12.73 5.32
C LEU A 483 6.97 13.80 6.06
N GLU A 484 7.56 14.46 7.05
CA GLU A 484 6.91 15.52 7.82
C GLU A 484 6.56 16.74 6.95
N LEU A 485 7.47 17.18 6.07
CA LEU A 485 7.19 18.25 5.12
C LEU A 485 6.04 17.89 4.17
N THR A 486 5.99 16.63 3.73
CA THR A 486 4.90 16.12 2.89
C THR A 486 3.58 16.11 3.64
N ALA A 487 3.58 15.64 4.89
CA ALA A 487 2.40 15.66 5.75
C ALA A 487 1.92 17.09 6.00
N CYS A 488 2.82 18.04 6.28
CA CYS A 488 2.51 19.46 6.41
C CYS A 488 1.89 20.02 5.12
N GLY A 489 2.45 19.68 3.95
CA GLY A 489 1.87 20.06 2.65
C GLY A 489 0.43 19.54 2.47
N CYS A 490 0.19 18.28 2.83
CA CYS A 490 -1.17 17.70 2.85
C CYS A 490 -2.06 18.42 3.88
N GLY A 491 -1.53 18.75 5.05
CA GLY A 491 -2.22 19.50 6.10
C GLY A 491 -2.65 20.89 5.65
N LEU A 492 -1.80 21.62 4.92
CA LEU A 492 -2.15 22.92 4.33
C LEU A 492 -3.29 22.80 3.30
N LEU A 493 -3.26 21.76 2.46
CA LEU A 493 -4.34 21.49 1.50
C LEU A 493 -5.67 21.15 2.20
N LEU A 494 -5.62 20.36 3.27
CA LEU A 494 -6.79 20.04 4.11
C LEU A 494 -7.32 21.29 4.82
N ALA A 495 -6.44 22.12 5.40
CA ALA A 495 -6.82 23.38 6.04
C ALA A 495 -7.48 24.33 5.04
N TRP A 496 -6.88 24.49 3.85
CA TRP A 496 -7.46 25.29 2.78
C TRP A 496 -8.85 24.79 2.38
N THR A 497 -9.03 23.48 2.28
CA THR A 497 -10.32 22.85 1.98
C THR A 497 -11.34 23.14 3.09
N ALA A 498 -10.96 22.99 4.37
CA ALA A 498 -11.81 23.29 5.51
C ALA A 498 -12.24 24.78 5.53
N LEU A 499 -11.32 25.71 5.22
CA LEU A 499 -11.63 27.14 5.11
C LEU A 499 -12.59 27.45 3.96
N LYS A 500 -12.47 26.76 2.83
CA LYS A 500 -13.42 26.90 1.70
C LYS A 500 -14.81 26.39 2.05
N VAL A 501 -14.91 25.32 2.85
CA VAL A 501 -16.19 24.83 3.40
C VAL A 501 -16.78 25.84 4.38
N HIS A 502 -15.96 26.46 5.24
CA HIS A 502 -16.40 27.48 6.21
C HIS A 502 -17.02 28.71 5.55
N ARG A 503 -16.42 29.22 4.47
CA ARG A 503 -16.96 30.37 3.72
C ARG A 503 -18.35 30.11 3.13
N LYS A 504 -18.74 28.85 2.93
CA LYS A 504 -20.09 28.49 2.47
C LYS A 504 -21.10 28.31 3.60
N THR A 505 -20.65 28.00 4.82
CA THR A 505 -21.53 27.92 6.01
C THR A 505 -21.93 29.31 6.51
N GLY A 506 -21.09 30.33 6.30
CA GLY A 506 -21.36 31.71 6.69
C GLY A 506 -22.14 32.55 5.68
N GLN A 507 -22.50 32.02 4.51
CA GLN A 507 -23.40 32.74 3.59
C GLN A 507 -24.85 32.47 4.02
N PRO A 508 -25.61 33.47 4.50
CA PRO A 508 -27.04 33.30 4.68
C PRO A 508 -27.61 32.89 3.32
N VAL A 509 -28.51 31.90 3.32
CA VAL A 509 -29.26 31.50 2.15
C VAL A 509 -30.09 32.71 1.74
N ALA A 510 -29.51 33.61 0.94
CA ALA A 510 -30.21 34.74 0.39
C ALA A 510 -31.40 34.14 -0.35
N THR A 511 -32.59 34.40 0.19
CA THR A 511 -33.87 33.91 -0.26
C THR A 511 -33.99 34.28 -1.73
N ARG A 512 -33.62 33.33 -2.60
CA ARG A 512 -33.64 33.52 -4.06
C ARG A 512 -35.07 33.71 -4.58
N ALA A 513 -36.06 33.66 -3.69
CA ALA A 513 -37.45 34.01 -3.88
C ALA A 513 -37.69 35.53 -4.01
N ALA A 514 -36.86 36.39 -3.42
CA ALA A 514 -37.13 37.84 -3.42
C ALA A 514 -36.78 38.54 -4.76
N ARG A 515 -35.95 37.93 -5.62
CA ARG A 515 -35.56 38.54 -6.90
C ARG A 515 -36.51 38.23 -8.07
N LYS A 516 -37.57 37.44 -7.85
CA LYS A 516 -38.60 37.16 -8.87
C LYS A 516 -39.87 38.01 -8.75
N LEU A 517 -40.01 38.77 -7.67
CA LEU A 517 -41.15 39.67 -7.43
C LEU A 517 -40.82 41.16 -7.65
N ALA A 518 -39.56 41.50 -7.93
CA ALA A 518 -39.14 42.87 -8.23
C ALA A 518 -38.90 43.15 -9.73
N GLU A 519 -39.11 42.15 -10.61
CA GLU A 519 -39.12 42.32 -12.07
C GLU A 519 -40.56 42.22 -12.65
N VAL A 520 -41.57 42.18 -11.78
CA VAL A 520 -42.99 42.30 -12.14
C VAL A 520 -43.63 43.29 -11.16
N ASN A 521 -43.29 44.57 -11.31
CA ASN A 521 -44.10 45.72 -10.95
C ASN A 521 -43.57 46.95 -11.68
#